data_AF-A0A1B7V8B2-F1
#
_entry.id   AF-A0A1B7V8B2-F1
#
_cell.length_a   1.000
_cell.length_b   1.000
_cell.length_c   1.000
_cell.angle_alpha   90.00
_cell.angle_beta   90.00
_cell.angle_gamma   90.00
#
_symmetry.space_group_name_H-M   'P 1'
#
loop_
_entity.id
_entity.type
_entity.pdbx_description
1 polymer ?
#
loop_
_entity_poly.entity_id
_entity_poly.type
_entity_poly.pdbx_seq_one_letter_code
_entity_poly.pdbx_strand_id
1 'polypeptide(L)'
;MTSQKTSAAQQKAAKAKYKGKGQNSRPSKLGRWLWFAVGMGGIALVSGLAGALLAVSWESTPLQQAQLSPQEEAVFDGDSISGNGLQFSQLTRPVNILLMGMSVLPPDVQNPPSDSKNLSYLPQINSFDGLSDVMLLIKFDPETKKIVMLSVPRDTRTEIEGYGVKKINAANAEGGPALTAKTVSNLLGGVGIDRYIRINVLGVSKLIEALGGVNIYVPKDMKYRDDSQHLYINLKAGQQHLNGEQALQLLRYRHDELGDIGRIQRQQMVLRSLIEQTLNPTTITKLPDILNVVKENIDTNLSVEELVALVGFGSKINRSNMQMLMLPGRFSENHEFDASYWVPDGRNIAKVMTQHFGLEAKTAEISFAEPSHLRVAIQDSTGNNRSQLRPLIRTLEKAGYKNIFVSKPWGQPLDITHIVAQQGDGDSAESVRSLLGFGEVRVESTGNIGSDITIQIGKDWFQNQAIFQNSTSP
;
A
#
# COMPACT_ATOMS: atom_id res chain seq x y z
N MET A 1 60.85 63.70 -19.94
CA MET A 1 60.44 62.33 -20.32
C MET A 1 59.10 62.04 -19.64
N THR A 2 58.00 62.47 -20.29
CA THR A 2 56.95 61.58 -20.86
C THR A 2 56.19 60.78 -19.77
N SER A 3 55.20 61.41 -19.12
CA SER A 3 53.72 61.32 -19.34
C SER A 3 53.09 60.11 -18.61
N GLN A 4 52.36 60.15 -17.49
CA GLN A 4 51.28 60.99 -16.89
C GLN A 4 49.87 60.92 -17.56
N LYS A 5 48.86 60.69 -16.68
CA LYS A 5 47.36 60.61 -16.82
C LYS A 5 46.82 59.30 -17.42
N THR A 6 45.78 58.66 -16.87
CA THR A 6 44.38 59.09 -16.60
C THR A 6 43.75 58.22 -15.48
N SER A 7 43.01 58.73 -14.48
CA SER A 7 41.58 59.16 -14.42
C SER A 7 40.64 58.14 -13.71
N ALA A 8 40.02 58.62 -12.61
CA ALA A 8 38.68 58.34 -12.06
C ALA A 8 38.00 56.97 -12.28
N ALA A 9 37.70 56.25 -11.17
CA ALA A 9 36.38 56.21 -10.53
C ALA A 9 36.26 55.07 -9.49
N GLN A 10 35.87 55.45 -8.26
CA GLN A 10 35.09 54.70 -7.26
C GLN A 10 35.68 53.44 -6.59
N GLN A 11 35.92 53.53 -5.27
CA GLN A 11 35.02 52.96 -4.23
C GLN A 11 35.41 53.39 -2.80
N LYS A 12 34.41 53.88 -2.05
CA LYS A 12 34.41 54.47 -0.68
C LYS A 12 34.59 53.40 0.40
N ALA A 13 35.55 53.53 1.31
CA ALA A 13 35.54 54.25 2.61
C ALA A 13 34.99 53.43 3.81
N ALA A 14 35.90 53.08 4.73
CA ALA A 14 35.68 52.34 5.97
C ALA A 14 35.19 53.24 7.13
N LYS A 15 34.27 52.70 7.95
CA LYS A 15 33.59 53.37 9.08
C LYS A 15 34.34 53.22 10.42
N ALA A 16 34.17 54.25 11.24
CA ALA A 16 34.88 54.58 12.47
C ALA A 16 34.55 53.73 13.72
N LYS A 17 35.56 53.61 14.61
CA LYS A 17 35.48 53.20 16.02
C LYS A 17 34.98 54.37 16.88
N TYR A 18 34.00 54.11 17.77
CA TYR A 18 33.92 54.51 19.19
C TYR A 18 32.47 54.29 19.70
N LYS A 19 32.25 53.32 20.60
CA LYS A 19 31.01 53.21 21.37
C LYS A 19 31.19 52.42 22.68
N GLY A 20 30.96 53.11 23.81
CA GLY A 20 29.99 52.74 24.85
C GLY A 20 30.25 51.54 25.77
N LYS A 21 30.54 51.84 27.04
CA LYS A 21 30.35 50.97 28.21
C LYS A 21 28.87 50.54 28.38
N GLY A 22 28.68 49.27 28.73
CA GLY A 22 27.74 48.78 29.76
C GLY A 22 26.23 48.94 29.54
N GLN A 23 25.57 47.83 29.18
CA GLN A 23 24.24 47.48 29.71
C GLN A 23 23.99 45.98 29.55
N ASN A 24 24.00 45.26 30.67
CA ASN A 24 23.50 43.90 30.79
C ASN A 24 21.96 43.98 30.79
N SER A 25 21.32 43.82 29.65
CA SER A 25 19.85 43.80 29.55
C SER A 25 19.33 42.48 30.11
N ARG A 26 19.02 42.44 31.40
CA ARG A 26 18.15 41.39 31.96
C ARG A 26 16.80 41.47 31.23
N PRO A 27 16.26 40.36 30.70
CA PRO A 27 14.95 40.40 30.03
C PRO A 27 13.91 40.93 31.02
N SER A 28 13.06 41.86 30.56
CA SER A 28 12.02 42.45 31.38
C SER A 28 11.11 41.36 31.96
N LYS A 29 10.62 41.56 33.21
CA LYS A 29 9.71 40.61 33.87
C LYS A 29 8.50 40.27 32.99
N LEU A 30 8.05 41.23 32.17
CA LEU A 30 6.96 41.07 31.20
C LEU A 30 7.30 40.09 30.07
N GLY A 31 8.52 40.16 29.51
CA GLY A 31 8.97 39.23 28.47
C GLY A 31 9.13 37.80 28.99
N ARG A 32 9.61 37.61 30.23
CA ARG A 32 9.64 36.30 30.88
C ARG A 32 8.25 35.72 31.10
N TRP A 33 7.28 36.55 31.52
CA TRP A 33 5.90 36.11 31.69
C TRP A 33 5.23 35.74 30.37
N LEU A 34 5.54 36.47 29.29
CA LEU A 34 5.04 36.14 27.95
C LEU A 34 5.61 34.81 27.45
N TRP A 35 6.92 34.59 27.59
CA TRP A 35 7.55 33.30 27.23
C TRP A 35 7.07 32.15 28.13
N PHE A 36 6.79 32.42 29.40
CA PHE A 36 6.21 31.44 30.32
C PHE A 36 4.76 31.14 29.95
N ALA A 37 3.95 32.13 29.59
CA ALA A 37 2.57 31.95 29.16
C ALA A 37 2.46 31.26 27.79
N VAL A 38 3.35 31.58 26.84
CA VAL A 38 3.47 30.86 25.55
C VAL A 38 3.97 29.43 25.78
N GLY A 39 4.93 29.23 26.68
CA GLY A 39 5.42 27.91 27.08
C GLY A 39 4.33 27.07 27.74
N MET A 40 3.59 27.63 28.70
CA MET A 40 2.46 26.96 29.36
C MET A 40 1.27 26.75 28.41
N GLY A 41 0.99 27.68 27.49
CA GLY A 41 -0.02 27.52 26.45
C GLY A 41 0.34 26.40 25.48
N GLY A 42 1.61 26.30 25.09
CA GLY A 42 2.13 25.19 24.30
C GLY A 42 2.04 23.85 25.04
N ILE A 43 2.44 23.81 26.32
CA ILE A 43 2.34 22.61 27.16
C ILE A 43 0.87 22.21 27.39
N ALA A 44 -0.04 23.16 27.61
CA ALA A 44 -1.46 22.90 27.80
C ALA A 44 -2.14 22.41 26.51
N LEU A 45 -1.75 22.93 25.33
CA LEU A 45 -2.22 22.42 24.04
C LEU A 45 -1.70 21.02 23.77
N VAL A 46 -0.41 20.77 23.98
CA VAL A 46 0.19 19.43 23.83
C VAL A 46 -0.41 18.45 24.83
N SER A 47 -0.64 18.87 26.08
CA SER A 47 -1.24 18.03 27.13
C SER A 47 -2.73 17.81 26.92
N GLY A 48 -3.45 18.80 26.40
CA GLY A 48 -4.87 18.68 26.05
C GLY A 48 -5.09 17.75 24.86
N LEU A 49 -4.25 17.87 23.83
CA LEU A 49 -4.24 16.92 22.70
C LEU A 49 -3.84 15.52 23.16
N ALA A 50 -2.79 15.38 23.97
CA ALA A 50 -2.39 14.10 24.52
C ALA A 50 -3.48 13.48 25.41
N GLY A 51 -4.12 14.29 26.26
CA GLY A 51 -5.21 13.85 27.14
C GLY A 51 -6.47 13.43 26.38
N ALA A 52 -6.83 14.16 25.32
CA ALA A 52 -7.95 13.80 24.45
C ALA A 52 -7.67 12.52 23.65
N LEU A 53 -6.45 12.36 23.11
CA LEU A 53 -6.02 11.13 22.44
C LEU A 53 -6.02 9.93 23.41
N LEU A 54 -5.57 10.13 24.65
CA LEU A 54 -5.62 9.12 25.70
C LEU A 54 -7.07 8.72 26.05
N ALA A 55 -7.96 9.69 26.25
CA ALA A 55 -9.35 9.42 26.58
C ALA A 55 -10.09 8.67 25.46
N VAL A 56 -9.82 8.99 24.20
CA VAL A 56 -10.39 8.30 23.03
C VAL A 56 -9.76 6.91 22.83
N SER A 57 -8.50 6.71 23.21
CA SER A 57 -7.84 5.39 23.14
C SER A 57 -8.29 4.39 24.21
N TRP A 58 -8.96 4.84 25.28
CA TRP A 58 -9.49 3.96 26.34
C TRP A 58 -10.82 3.30 26.01
N GLU A 59 -11.40 3.62 24.85
CA GLU A 59 -12.60 2.95 24.36
C GLU A 59 -12.21 1.57 23.78
N SER A 60 -12.31 0.52 24.60
CA SER A 60 -12.04 -0.86 24.18
C SER A 60 -13.18 -1.47 23.35
N THR A 61 -14.24 -0.70 23.07
CA THR A 61 -15.37 -1.17 22.28
C THR A 61 -14.96 -1.27 20.80
N PRO A 62 -15.15 -2.43 20.16
CA PRO A 62 -14.95 -2.57 18.73
C PRO A 62 -15.76 -1.55 17.92
N LEU A 63 -15.19 -1.05 16.82
CA LEU A 63 -15.88 -0.11 15.92
C LEU A 63 -16.81 -0.83 14.92
N GLN A 64 -17.52 -1.84 15.40
CA GLN A 64 -18.44 -2.64 14.58
C GLN A 64 -19.70 -1.83 14.28
N GLN A 65 -20.09 -1.75 13.01
CA GLN A 65 -21.38 -1.21 12.59
C GLN A 65 -22.48 -2.28 12.60
N ALA A 66 -22.10 -3.57 12.50
CA ALA A 66 -23.00 -4.70 12.64
C ALA A 66 -22.50 -5.66 13.73
N GLN A 67 -23.38 -6.05 14.65
CA GLN A 67 -23.05 -7.03 15.68
C GLN A 67 -22.89 -8.42 15.06
N LEU A 68 -21.83 -9.11 15.43
CA LEU A 68 -21.61 -10.50 15.08
C LEU A 68 -22.30 -11.42 16.09
N SER A 69 -22.82 -12.56 15.63
CA SER A 69 -23.23 -13.64 16.53
C SER A 69 -22.02 -14.27 17.21
N PRO A 70 -22.18 -14.94 18.37
CA PRO A 70 -21.06 -15.59 19.06
C PRO A 70 -20.29 -16.60 18.18
N GLN A 71 -20.98 -17.27 17.25
CA GLN A 71 -20.36 -18.19 16.30
C GLN A 71 -19.52 -17.46 15.25
N GLU A 72 -19.97 -16.28 14.82
CA GLU A 72 -19.23 -15.44 13.86
C GLU A 72 -18.04 -14.75 14.53
N GLU A 73 -18.17 -14.31 15.78
CA GLU A 73 -17.06 -13.78 16.56
C GLU A 73 -15.96 -14.82 16.78
N ALA A 74 -16.33 -16.07 17.04
CA ALA A 74 -15.38 -17.17 17.25
C ALA A 74 -14.55 -17.54 16.00
N VAL A 75 -14.89 -17.02 14.82
CA VAL A 75 -14.03 -17.13 13.62
C VAL A 75 -12.75 -16.30 13.78
N PHE A 76 -12.82 -15.24 14.58
CA PHE A 76 -11.71 -14.33 14.84
C PHE A 76 -11.02 -14.67 16.16
N ASP A 77 -9.72 -14.39 16.25
CA ASP A 77 -8.99 -14.54 17.51
C ASP A 77 -9.47 -13.48 18.53
N GLY A 78 -9.87 -13.90 19.72
CA GLY A 78 -10.35 -13.01 20.79
C GLY A 78 -9.24 -12.31 21.59
N ASP A 79 -7.98 -12.73 21.43
CA ASP A 79 -6.88 -12.17 22.20
C ASP A 79 -6.57 -10.72 21.80
N SER A 80 -6.18 -9.91 22.79
CA SER A 80 -5.73 -8.54 22.54
C SER A 80 -4.46 -8.54 21.69
N ILE A 81 -4.42 -7.65 20.70
CA ILE A 81 -3.24 -7.46 19.84
C ILE A 81 -2.34 -6.29 20.28
N SER A 82 -2.79 -5.49 21.25
CA SER A 82 -2.04 -4.37 21.85
C SER A 82 -1.67 -4.65 23.31
N GLY A 83 -0.60 -3.99 23.78
CA GLY A 83 -0.07 -4.19 25.14
C GLY A 83 -0.88 -3.52 26.24
N ASN A 84 -0.87 -4.07 27.46
CA ASN A 84 -1.56 -3.46 28.60
C ASN A 84 -0.73 -2.31 29.24
N GLY A 85 -1.41 -1.34 29.88
CA GLY A 85 -0.76 -0.31 30.71
C GLY A 85 -0.17 0.85 29.91
N LEU A 86 1.11 1.21 30.13
CA LEU A 86 1.78 2.33 29.44
C LEU A 86 2.23 2.02 27.99
N GLN A 87 2.05 0.77 27.53
CA GLN A 87 2.49 0.29 26.21
C GLN A 87 1.32 -0.01 25.24
N PHE A 88 0.12 0.50 25.52
CA PHE A 88 -1.12 0.37 24.73
C PHE A 88 -1.02 0.72 23.23
N SER A 89 0.05 1.40 22.82
CA SER A 89 0.28 1.79 21.42
C SER A 89 1.19 0.85 20.64
N GLN A 90 1.49 -0.35 21.17
CA GLN A 90 2.42 -1.29 20.53
C GLN A 90 1.78 -2.67 20.35
N LEU A 91 2.05 -3.27 19.17
CA LEU A 91 1.68 -4.64 18.85
C LEU A 91 2.53 -5.62 19.68
N THR A 92 1.88 -6.60 20.29
CA THR A 92 2.53 -7.59 21.17
C THR A 92 2.85 -8.91 20.47
N ARG A 93 2.18 -9.20 19.35
CA ARG A 93 2.32 -10.43 18.56
C ARG A 93 2.07 -10.16 17.08
N PRO A 94 2.41 -11.09 16.17
CA PRO A 94 1.94 -11.04 14.80
C PRO A 94 0.40 -11.04 14.71
N VAL A 95 -0.14 -10.25 13.78
CA VAL A 95 -1.59 -10.07 13.58
C VAL A 95 -1.93 -10.12 12.10
N ASN A 96 -2.92 -10.94 11.73
CA ASN A 96 -3.52 -11.06 10.41
C ASN A 96 -4.87 -10.35 10.37
N ILE A 97 -4.99 -9.34 9.51
CA ILE A 97 -6.20 -8.54 9.34
C ILE A 97 -6.74 -8.74 7.93
N LEU A 98 -7.99 -9.16 7.81
CA LEU A 98 -8.68 -9.25 6.53
C LEU A 98 -9.36 -7.92 6.18
N LEU A 99 -8.81 -7.20 5.22
CA LEU A 99 -9.44 -6.00 4.66
C LEU A 99 -10.30 -6.38 3.45
N MET A 100 -11.55 -5.94 3.47
CA MET A 100 -12.55 -6.09 2.42
C MET A 100 -13.00 -4.71 1.94
N GLY A 101 -12.95 -4.50 0.63
CA GLY A 101 -13.42 -3.29 -0.03
C GLY A 101 -14.70 -3.57 -0.82
N MET A 102 -15.77 -2.81 -0.57
CA MET A 102 -17.07 -3.00 -1.22
C MET A 102 -17.41 -1.82 -2.13
N SER A 103 -17.98 -2.13 -3.29
CA SER A 103 -18.66 -1.16 -4.17
C SER A 103 -20.10 -1.63 -4.28
N VAL A 104 -20.99 -0.98 -3.53
CA VAL A 104 -22.38 -1.39 -3.42
C VAL A 104 -23.27 -0.42 -4.19
N LEU A 105 -24.10 -0.97 -5.06
CA LEU A 105 -25.16 -0.27 -5.79
C LEU A 105 -26.54 -0.64 -5.21
N PRO A 106 -27.59 0.17 -5.46
CA PRO A 106 -28.93 -0.12 -4.96
C PRO A 106 -29.47 -1.53 -5.27
N PRO A 107 -29.23 -2.15 -6.44
CA PRO A 107 -29.69 -3.51 -6.73
C PRO A 107 -28.95 -4.60 -5.96
N ASP A 108 -27.80 -4.29 -5.36
CA ASP A 108 -26.98 -5.27 -4.64
C ASP A 108 -27.52 -5.56 -3.23
N VAL A 109 -28.44 -4.73 -2.73
CA VAL A 109 -29.00 -4.81 -1.39
C VAL A 109 -30.52 -4.95 -1.43
N GLN A 110 -31.08 -5.63 -0.42
CA GLN A 110 -32.54 -5.82 -0.34
C GLN A 110 -33.29 -4.49 -0.04
N ASN A 111 -32.69 -3.64 0.79
CA ASN A 111 -33.31 -2.40 1.27
C ASN A 111 -32.43 -1.18 0.96
N PRO A 112 -32.33 -0.75 -0.31
CA PRO A 112 -31.52 0.41 -0.66
C PRO A 112 -32.10 1.71 -0.08
N PRO A 113 -31.25 2.71 0.22
CA PRO A 113 -31.67 4.03 0.71
C PRO A 113 -32.76 4.66 -0.17
N SER A 114 -33.81 5.24 0.43
CA SER A 114 -34.99 5.74 -0.30
C SER A 114 -34.66 6.83 -1.33
N ASP A 115 -33.66 7.66 -1.06
CA ASP A 115 -33.13 8.70 -1.94
C ASP A 115 -32.45 8.14 -3.20
N SER A 116 -31.94 6.90 -3.15
CA SER A 116 -31.36 6.23 -4.31
C SER A 116 -32.40 5.68 -5.30
N LYS A 117 -33.65 5.47 -4.87
CA LYS A 117 -34.71 4.81 -5.68
C LYS A 117 -35.26 5.65 -6.82
N ASN A 118 -35.14 6.98 -6.74
CA ASN A 118 -35.72 7.92 -7.71
C ASN A 118 -34.67 8.52 -8.67
N LEU A 119 -33.44 8.01 -8.64
CA LEU A 119 -32.38 8.49 -9.53
C LEU A 119 -32.47 7.78 -10.88
N SER A 120 -32.14 8.50 -11.95
CA SER A 120 -32.02 7.94 -13.31
C SER A 120 -30.74 7.12 -13.51
N TYR A 121 -29.94 6.94 -12.46
CA TYR A 121 -28.66 6.24 -12.45
C TYR A 121 -28.51 5.44 -11.15
N LEU A 122 -27.53 4.53 -11.09
CA LEU A 122 -27.21 3.75 -9.91
C LEU A 122 -26.06 4.41 -9.12
N PRO A 123 -26.33 5.15 -8.03
CA PRO A 123 -25.27 5.72 -7.20
C PRO A 123 -24.55 4.62 -6.41
N GLN A 124 -23.33 4.92 -5.96
CA GLN A 124 -22.71 4.15 -4.88
C GLN A 124 -23.45 4.45 -3.57
N ILE A 125 -23.69 3.43 -2.76
CA ILE A 125 -24.33 3.59 -1.44
C ILE A 125 -23.39 3.19 -0.30
N ASN A 126 -23.56 3.84 0.84
CA ASN A 126 -22.79 3.56 2.06
C ASN A 126 -23.32 2.27 2.72
N SER A 127 -23.00 1.12 2.14
CA SER A 127 -23.36 -0.19 2.67
C SER A 127 -22.16 -1.14 2.62
N PHE A 128 -22.20 -2.16 3.47
CA PHE A 128 -21.24 -3.26 3.49
C PHE A 128 -21.85 -4.59 3.04
N ASP A 129 -23.15 -4.58 2.75
CA ASP A 129 -23.90 -5.73 2.27
C ASP A 129 -23.73 -5.79 0.75
N GLY A 130 -23.04 -6.81 0.26
CA GLY A 130 -22.71 -6.96 -1.15
C GLY A 130 -21.41 -7.72 -1.39
N LEU A 131 -20.97 -7.77 -2.64
CA LEU A 131 -19.73 -8.45 -3.02
C LEU A 131 -18.50 -7.66 -2.54
N SER A 132 -17.46 -8.37 -2.09
CA SER A 132 -16.17 -7.76 -1.78
C SER A 132 -15.30 -7.67 -3.05
N ASP A 133 -15.19 -6.47 -3.61
CA ASP A 133 -14.39 -6.21 -4.82
C ASP A 133 -12.88 -6.10 -4.57
N VAL A 134 -12.51 -5.89 -3.31
CA VAL A 134 -11.13 -5.91 -2.82
C VAL A 134 -11.06 -6.87 -1.65
N MET A 135 -10.06 -7.74 -1.63
CA MET A 135 -9.70 -8.56 -0.46
C MET A 135 -8.20 -8.54 -0.29
N LEU A 136 -7.75 -8.17 0.91
CA LEU A 136 -6.35 -8.13 1.29
C LEU A 136 -6.21 -8.82 2.65
N LEU A 137 -5.35 -9.83 2.74
CA LEU A 137 -4.87 -10.31 4.03
C LEU A 137 -3.60 -9.54 4.39
N ILE A 138 -3.61 -8.84 5.52
CA ILE A 138 -2.51 -8.00 5.96
C ILE A 138 -1.94 -8.57 7.25
N LYS A 139 -0.68 -9.00 7.22
CA LYS A 139 0.07 -9.40 8.39
C LYS A 139 0.93 -8.25 8.89
N PHE A 140 0.74 -7.87 10.16
CA PHE A 140 1.63 -7.00 10.90
C PHE A 140 2.49 -7.86 11.81
N ASP A 141 3.81 -7.83 11.62
CA ASP A 141 4.73 -8.73 12.32
C ASP A 141 5.75 -7.91 13.13
N PRO A 142 5.52 -7.71 14.45
CA PRO A 142 6.40 -6.91 15.29
C PRO A 142 7.77 -7.55 15.54
N GLU A 143 7.89 -8.88 15.42
CA GLU A 143 9.14 -9.61 15.61
C GLU A 143 10.09 -9.37 14.44
N THR A 144 9.59 -9.53 13.21
CA THR A 144 10.38 -9.34 11.99
C THR A 144 10.38 -7.88 11.50
N LYS A 145 9.55 -7.01 12.09
CA LYS A 145 9.32 -5.61 11.70
C LYS A 145 8.93 -5.51 10.23
N LYS A 146 7.96 -6.33 9.81
CA LYS A 146 7.44 -6.39 8.44
C LYS A 146 5.94 -6.20 8.40
N ILE A 147 5.47 -5.68 7.28
CA ILE A 147 4.06 -5.71 6.89
C ILE A 147 3.95 -6.49 5.58
N VAL A 148 3.20 -7.57 5.58
CA VAL A 148 2.94 -8.37 4.37
C VAL A 148 1.48 -8.22 4.01
N MET A 149 1.21 -7.83 2.77
CA MET A 149 -0.14 -7.71 2.22
C MET A 149 -0.29 -8.73 1.11
N LEU A 150 -1.30 -9.60 1.19
CA LEU A 150 -1.66 -10.56 0.15
C LEU A 150 -3.00 -10.17 -0.45
N SER A 151 -2.97 -9.70 -1.70
CA SER A 151 -4.17 -9.42 -2.48
C SER A 151 -4.82 -10.70 -2.97
N VAL A 152 -6.08 -10.91 -2.63
CA VAL A 152 -6.88 -12.05 -3.10
C VAL A 152 -7.81 -11.57 -4.21
N PRO A 153 -7.62 -12.01 -5.47
CA PRO A 153 -8.47 -11.60 -6.59
C PRO A 153 -9.93 -11.96 -6.32
N ARG A 154 -10.85 -11.02 -6.59
CA ARG A 154 -12.27 -11.18 -6.26
C ARG A 154 -12.94 -12.38 -6.95
N ASP A 155 -12.44 -12.73 -8.14
CA ASP A 155 -12.94 -13.84 -8.97
C ASP A 155 -12.25 -15.18 -8.63
N THR A 156 -11.54 -15.28 -7.50
CA THR A 156 -10.89 -16.54 -7.07
C THR A 156 -11.93 -17.63 -6.86
N ARG A 157 -11.76 -18.75 -7.56
CA ARG A 157 -12.62 -19.93 -7.44
C ARG A 157 -12.29 -20.68 -6.15
N THR A 158 -13.23 -20.75 -5.22
CA THR A 158 -13.05 -21.45 -3.94
C THR A 158 -14.38 -22.02 -3.44
N GLU A 159 -14.30 -23.03 -2.58
CA GLU A 159 -15.44 -23.50 -1.80
C GLU A 159 -15.85 -22.43 -0.77
N ILE A 160 -17.13 -22.10 -0.72
CA ILE A 160 -17.75 -21.29 0.32
C ILE A 160 -18.67 -22.20 1.12
N GLU A 161 -18.40 -22.34 2.42
CA GLU A 161 -19.13 -23.28 3.27
C GLU A 161 -20.63 -22.97 3.30
N GLY A 162 -21.46 -23.98 2.99
CA GLY A 162 -22.91 -23.83 2.88
C GLY A 162 -23.41 -23.33 1.51
N TYR A 163 -22.52 -22.87 0.62
CA TYR A 163 -22.87 -22.27 -0.67
C TYR A 163 -22.17 -22.92 -1.87
N GLY A 164 -21.24 -23.85 -1.65
CA GLY A 164 -20.53 -24.57 -2.71
C GLY A 164 -19.40 -23.76 -3.35
N VAL A 165 -18.90 -24.24 -4.48
CA VAL A 165 -17.82 -23.56 -5.22
C VAL A 165 -18.34 -22.32 -5.95
N LYS A 166 -17.85 -21.14 -5.56
CA LYS A 166 -18.19 -19.85 -6.17
C LYS A 166 -16.95 -18.97 -6.29
N LYS A 167 -17.15 -17.74 -6.78
CA LYS A 167 -16.17 -16.67 -6.66
C LYS A 167 -16.11 -16.22 -5.20
N ILE A 168 -14.90 -16.07 -4.68
CA ILE A 168 -14.67 -15.75 -3.26
C ILE A 168 -15.35 -14.45 -2.81
N ASN A 169 -15.54 -13.47 -3.71
CA ASN A 169 -16.22 -12.22 -3.39
C ASN A 169 -17.68 -12.37 -2.96
N ALA A 170 -18.31 -13.50 -3.26
CA ALA A 170 -19.66 -13.81 -2.82
C ALA A 170 -19.74 -14.06 -1.31
N ALA A 171 -18.64 -14.46 -0.66
CA ALA A 171 -18.67 -14.84 0.76
C ALA A 171 -19.21 -13.72 1.67
N ASN A 172 -18.91 -12.44 1.37
CA ASN A 172 -19.42 -11.32 2.15
C ASN A 172 -20.92 -11.08 1.91
N ALA A 173 -21.39 -11.26 0.68
CA ALA A 173 -22.82 -11.13 0.38
C ALA A 173 -23.64 -12.26 1.01
N GLU A 174 -23.06 -13.45 1.13
CA GLU A 174 -23.75 -14.65 1.61
C GLU A 174 -23.73 -14.76 3.15
N GLY A 175 -22.61 -14.39 3.80
CA GLY A 175 -22.42 -14.56 5.25
C GLY A 175 -21.48 -13.56 5.89
N GLY A 176 -21.34 -12.37 5.29
CA GLY A 176 -20.65 -11.25 5.90
C GLY A 176 -19.15 -11.46 6.16
N PRO A 177 -18.58 -10.74 7.14
CA PRO A 177 -17.14 -10.75 7.39
C PRO A 177 -16.64 -12.10 7.92
N ALA A 178 -17.45 -12.82 8.72
CA ALA A 178 -17.07 -14.09 9.31
C ALA A 178 -16.98 -15.22 8.26
N LEU A 179 -17.99 -15.36 7.38
CA LEU A 179 -17.92 -16.34 6.30
C LEU A 179 -16.78 -16.02 5.32
N THR A 180 -16.54 -14.73 5.05
CA THR A 180 -15.41 -14.31 4.21
C THR A 180 -14.08 -14.69 4.86
N ALA A 181 -13.90 -14.40 6.16
CA ALA A 181 -12.71 -14.78 6.90
C ALA A 181 -12.48 -16.30 6.87
N LYS A 182 -13.52 -17.10 7.15
CA LYS A 182 -13.43 -18.57 7.09
C LYS A 182 -13.04 -19.06 5.69
N THR A 183 -13.65 -18.50 4.66
CA THR A 183 -13.37 -18.85 3.25
C THR A 183 -11.93 -18.52 2.87
N VAL A 184 -11.45 -17.33 3.21
CA VAL A 184 -10.05 -16.90 2.97
C VAL A 184 -9.08 -17.78 3.76
N SER A 185 -9.36 -18.05 5.03
CA SER A 185 -8.54 -18.92 5.88
C SER A 185 -8.40 -20.31 5.27
N ASN A 186 -9.51 -20.93 4.86
CA ASN A 186 -9.53 -22.25 4.24
C ASN A 186 -8.74 -22.30 2.92
N LEU A 187 -8.95 -21.30 2.04
CA LEU A 187 -8.20 -21.17 0.79
C LEU A 187 -6.70 -21.07 1.02
N LEU A 188 -6.29 -20.43 2.12
CA LEU A 188 -4.90 -20.16 2.46
C LEU A 188 -4.30 -21.21 3.41
N GLY A 189 -4.91 -22.39 3.52
CA GLY A 189 -4.35 -23.51 4.30
C GLY A 189 -4.57 -23.42 5.80
N GLY A 190 -5.57 -22.64 6.24
CA GLY A 190 -5.97 -22.53 7.65
C GLY A 190 -5.25 -21.41 8.41
N VAL A 191 -4.77 -20.37 7.72
CA VAL A 191 -4.19 -19.21 8.40
C VAL A 191 -5.23 -18.53 9.29
N GLY A 192 -4.88 -18.24 10.53
CA GLY A 192 -5.74 -17.51 11.46
C GLY A 192 -5.97 -16.07 10.98
N ILE A 193 -7.19 -15.56 11.16
CA ILE A 193 -7.55 -14.18 10.88
C ILE A 193 -8.00 -13.56 12.20
N ASP A 194 -7.24 -12.59 12.71
CA ASP A 194 -7.48 -12.00 14.02
C ASP A 194 -8.57 -10.94 13.96
N ARG A 195 -8.55 -10.11 12.91
CA ARG A 195 -9.43 -8.95 12.77
C ARG A 195 -9.87 -8.79 11.32
N TYR A 196 -10.92 -8.01 11.11
CA TYR A 196 -11.37 -7.64 9.79
C TYR A 196 -11.63 -6.14 9.67
N ILE A 197 -11.54 -5.61 8.45
CA ILE A 197 -11.90 -4.24 8.10
C ILE A 197 -12.79 -4.30 6.86
N ARG A 198 -14.05 -3.90 6.97
CA ARG A 198 -14.96 -3.68 5.85
C ARG A 198 -15.03 -2.19 5.57
N ILE A 199 -14.63 -1.77 4.38
CA ILE A 199 -14.70 -0.38 3.93
C ILE A 199 -15.37 -0.31 2.56
N ASN A 200 -16.29 0.63 2.36
CA ASN A 200 -16.83 0.89 1.03
C ASN A 200 -16.03 1.97 0.29
N VAL A 201 -16.21 2.04 -1.03
CA VAL A 201 -15.49 3.00 -1.88
C VAL A 201 -15.71 4.47 -1.50
N LEU A 202 -16.86 4.83 -0.92
CA LEU A 202 -17.13 6.18 -0.42
C LEU A 202 -16.33 6.47 0.86
N GLY A 203 -16.22 5.49 1.75
CA GLY A 203 -15.39 5.53 2.94
C GLY A 203 -13.90 5.71 2.60
N VAL A 204 -13.40 5.02 1.55
CA VAL A 204 -12.04 5.23 1.05
C VAL A 204 -11.83 6.69 0.61
N SER A 205 -12.76 7.26 -0.15
CA SER A 205 -12.70 8.65 -0.60
C SER A 205 -12.66 9.62 0.60
N LYS A 206 -13.57 9.45 1.57
CA LYS A 206 -13.60 10.28 2.78
C LYS A 206 -12.33 10.15 3.62
N LEU A 207 -11.76 8.95 3.72
CA LEU A 207 -10.53 8.70 4.46
C LEU A 207 -9.34 9.44 3.81
N ILE A 208 -9.22 9.37 2.48
CA ILE A 208 -8.19 10.10 1.73
C ILE A 208 -8.36 11.61 1.92
N GLU A 209 -9.59 12.12 1.86
CA GLU A 209 -9.87 13.53 2.09
C GLU A 209 -9.48 13.97 3.51
N ALA A 210 -9.84 13.19 4.53
CA ALA A 210 -9.47 13.45 5.92
C ALA A 210 -7.94 13.43 6.13
N LEU A 211 -7.21 12.59 5.41
CA LEU A 211 -5.74 12.60 5.39
C LEU A 211 -5.15 13.82 4.66
N GLY A 212 -5.97 14.60 3.96
CA GLY A 212 -5.59 15.75 3.15
C GLY A 212 -5.00 15.35 1.80
N GLY A 213 -5.53 14.29 1.19
CA GLY A 213 -5.09 13.75 -0.10
C GLY A 213 -3.86 12.84 -0.01
N VAL A 214 -3.52 12.24 -1.15
CA VAL A 214 -2.40 11.29 -1.28
C VAL A 214 -1.57 11.59 -2.54
N ASN A 215 -0.25 11.38 -2.46
CA ASN A 215 0.62 11.53 -3.62
C ASN A 215 0.70 10.22 -4.40
N ILE A 216 0.33 10.24 -5.69
CA ILE A 216 0.30 9.08 -6.56
C ILE A 216 0.92 9.41 -7.92
N TYR A 217 1.75 8.51 -8.44
CA TYR A 217 2.16 8.52 -9.83
C TYR A 217 1.09 7.87 -10.70
N VAL A 218 0.38 8.66 -11.50
CA VAL A 218 -0.59 8.14 -12.46
C VAL A 218 0.15 7.71 -13.73
N PRO A 219 0.11 6.42 -14.12
CA PRO A 219 1.01 5.89 -15.16
C PRO A 219 0.69 6.37 -16.58
N LYS A 220 -0.54 6.80 -16.84
CA LYS A 220 -1.01 7.28 -18.15
C LYS A 220 -2.20 8.22 -17.98
N ASP A 221 -2.50 9.01 -19.00
CA ASP A 221 -3.76 9.77 -19.03
C ASP A 221 -4.94 8.80 -18.93
N MET A 222 -5.81 9.02 -17.94
CA MET A 222 -7.02 8.25 -17.71
C MET A 222 -8.21 9.16 -17.98
N LYS A 223 -8.89 8.93 -19.09
CA LYS A 223 -10.14 9.59 -19.43
C LYS A 223 -11.22 8.54 -19.66
N TYR A 224 -12.32 8.68 -18.95
CA TYR A 224 -13.48 7.81 -19.09
C TYR A 224 -14.72 8.58 -18.69
N ARG A 225 -15.82 8.36 -19.41
CA ARG A 225 -17.10 8.98 -19.15
C ARG A 225 -18.18 7.91 -19.30
N ASP A 226 -18.94 7.71 -18.23
CA ASP A 226 -20.11 6.85 -18.19
C ASP A 226 -21.25 7.61 -17.52
N ASP A 227 -22.14 8.13 -18.35
CA ASP A 227 -23.31 8.89 -17.90
C ASP A 227 -24.32 7.98 -17.16
N SER A 228 -24.33 6.67 -17.41
CA SER A 228 -25.25 5.72 -16.76
C SER A 228 -24.92 5.48 -15.29
N GLN A 229 -23.66 5.66 -14.90
CA GLN A 229 -23.17 5.55 -13.53
C GLN A 229 -22.70 6.89 -12.95
N HIS A 230 -22.88 7.99 -13.72
CA HIS A 230 -22.33 9.30 -13.41
C HIS A 230 -20.83 9.23 -13.05
N LEU A 231 -20.08 8.39 -13.76
CA LEU A 231 -18.64 8.19 -13.54
C LEU A 231 -17.85 8.99 -14.58
N TYR A 232 -17.20 10.04 -14.11
CA TYR A 232 -16.34 10.89 -14.92
C TYR A 232 -14.92 10.80 -14.38
N ILE A 233 -14.00 10.27 -15.19
CA ILE A 233 -12.60 10.11 -14.85
C ILE A 233 -11.79 11.02 -15.76
N ASN A 234 -10.95 11.87 -15.17
CA ASN A 234 -10.01 12.72 -15.88
C ASN A 234 -8.75 12.93 -15.06
N LEU A 235 -7.86 11.94 -15.09
CA LEU A 235 -6.55 12.01 -14.44
C LEU A 235 -5.46 12.12 -15.50
N LYS A 236 -4.47 12.98 -15.26
CA LYS A 236 -3.32 13.14 -16.15
C LYS A 236 -2.22 12.15 -15.80
N ALA A 237 -1.34 11.84 -16.73
CA ALA A 237 -0.14 11.08 -16.40
C ALA A 237 0.81 11.92 -15.51
N GLY A 238 1.57 11.25 -14.65
CA GLY A 238 2.61 11.86 -13.82
C GLY A 238 2.28 11.91 -12.32
N GLN A 239 3.22 12.46 -11.55
CA GLN A 239 3.05 12.67 -10.10
C GLN A 239 1.94 13.68 -9.85
N GLN A 240 0.95 13.27 -9.07
CA GLN A 240 -0.17 14.12 -8.68
C GLN A 240 -0.50 13.93 -7.21
N HIS A 241 -1.01 15.01 -6.61
CA HIS A 241 -1.65 14.97 -5.32
C HIS A 241 -3.15 14.78 -5.56
N LEU A 242 -3.67 13.59 -5.22
CA LEU A 242 -5.07 13.22 -5.44
C LEU A 242 -5.87 13.41 -4.15
N ASN A 243 -6.99 14.12 -4.26
CA ASN A 243 -8.01 14.16 -3.20
C ASN A 243 -8.88 12.89 -3.20
N GLY A 244 -9.86 12.81 -2.30
CA GLY A 244 -10.72 11.62 -2.18
C GLY A 244 -11.43 11.22 -3.48
N GLU A 245 -12.00 12.21 -4.17
CA GLU A 245 -12.72 11.99 -5.43
C GLU A 245 -11.78 11.51 -6.55
N GLN A 246 -10.62 12.15 -6.71
CA GLN A 246 -9.64 11.78 -7.72
C GLN A 246 -9.03 10.40 -7.47
N ALA A 247 -8.80 10.03 -6.21
CA ALA A 247 -8.37 8.68 -5.86
C ALA A 247 -9.45 7.63 -6.18
N LEU A 248 -10.73 7.97 -5.97
CA LEU A 248 -11.83 7.11 -6.37
C LEU A 248 -11.90 6.96 -7.91
N GLN A 249 -11.68 8.04 -8.67
CA GLN A 249 -11.56 7.96 -10.12
C GLN A 249 -10.45 7.00 -10.56
N LEU A 250 -9.29 7.03 -9.89
CA LEU A 250 -8.19 6.11 -10.14
C LEU A 250 -8.62 4.65 -9.88
N LEU A 251 -9.22 4.37 -8.72
CA LEU A 251 -9.66 3.02 -8.34
C LEU A 251 -10.74 2.46 -9.29
N ARG A 252 -11.62 3.31 -9.81
CA ARG A 252 -12.72 2.93 -10.71
C ARG A 252 -12.34 2.87 -12.18
N TYR A 253 -11.13 3.29 -12.56
CA TYR A 253 -10.69 3.20 -13.95
C TYR A 253 -10.53 1.73 -14.36
N ARG A 254 -11.15 1.33 -15.49
CA ARG A 254 -11.13 -0.06 -16.02
C ARG A 254 -10.73 -0.15 -17.50
N HIS A 255 -10.40 0.98 -18.13
CA HIS A 255 -10.09 1.03 -19.57
C HIS A 255 -8.59 0.77 -19.82
N ASP A 256 -8.13 -0.41 -19.42
CA ASP A 256 -6.77 -0.89 -19.69
C ASP A 256 -6.77 -2.34 -20.18
N GLU A 257 -5.66 -2.74 -20.79
CA GLU A 257 -5.47 -4.09 -21.35
C GLU A 257 -5.25 -5.16 -20.27
N LEU A 258 -5.12 -4.78 -18.99
CA LEU A 258 -4.70 -5.67 -17.89
C LEU A 258 -5.89 -6.16 -17.06
N GLY A 259 -7.10 -5.68 -17.32
CA GLY A 259 -8.33 -6.16 -16.68
C GLY A 259 -8.26 -6.12 -15.15
N ASP A 260 -8.51 -7.27 -14.50
CA ASP A 260 -8.50 -7.39 -13.04
C ASP A 260 -7.14 -7.06 -12.42
N ILE A 261 -6.05 -7.38 -13.12
CA ILE A 261 -4.69 -7.14 -12.63
C ILE A 261 -4.39 -5.65 -12.60
N GLY A 262 -4.80 -4.91 -13.64
CA GLY A 262 -4.65 -3.44 -13.65
C GLY A 262 -5.34 -2.81 -12.44
N ARG A 263 -6.51 -3.35 -12.05
CA ARG A 263 -7.24 -2.90 -10.86
C ARG A 263 -6.47 -3.18 -9.57
N ILE A 264 -5.94 -4.40 -9.40
CA ILE A 264 -5.13 -4.77 -8.22
C ILE A 264 -3.89 -3.86 -8.11
N GLN A 265 -3.19 -3.59 -9.21
CA GLN A 265 -2.04 -2.69 -9.20
C GLN A 265 -2.42 -1.27 -8.75
N ARG A 266 -3.57 -0.74 -9.19
CA ARG A 266 -4.05 0.57 -8.71
C ARG A 266 -4.46 0.56 -7.24
N GLN A 267 -5.07 -0.53 -6.76
CA GLN A 267 -5.38 -0.69 -5.34
C GLN A 267 -4.10 -0.70 -4.49
N GLN A 268 -3.07 -1.42 -4.93
CA GLN A 268 -1.75 -1.41 -4.28
C GLN A 268 -1.11 -0.02 -4.30
N MET A 269 -1.22 0.73 -5.41
CA MET A 269 -0.76 2.13 -5.49
C MET A 269 -1.45 3.01 -4.45
N VAL A 270 -2.79 2.97 -4.38
CA VAL A 270 -3.55 3.78 -3.43
C VAL A 270 -3.25 3.38 -1.99
N LEU A 271 -3.19 2.08 -1.69
CA LEU A 271 -2.87 1.58 -0.36
C LEU A 271 -1.46 2.00 0.08
N ARG A 272 -0.49 1.92 -0.84
CA ARG A 272 0.87 2.38 -0.57
C ARG A 272 0.90 3.86 -0.23
N SER A 273 0.25 4.69 -1.05
CA SER A 273 0.21 6.13 -0.83
C SER A 273 -0.56 6.52 0.43
N LEU A 274 -1.60 5.75 0.80
CA LEU A 274 -2.29 5.89 2.09
C LEU A 274 -1.33 5.62 3.26
N ILE A 275 -0.60 4.51 3.21
CA ILE A 275 0.36 4.17 4.27
C ILE A 275 1.46 5.24 4.34
N GLU A 276 1.96 5.72 3.21
CA GLU A 276 2.95 6.80 3.19
C GLU A 276 2.41 8.12 3.75
N GLN A 277 1.14 8.44 3.48
CA GLN A 277 0.48 9.64 4.00
C GLN A 277 0.23 9.54 5.51
N THR A 278 -0.04 8.35 6.06
CA THR A 278 -0.18 8.18 7.52
C THR A 278 1.14 8.35 8.26
N LEU A 279 2.30 8.20 7.60
CA LEU A 279 3.63 8.50 8.17
C LEU A 279 3.89 10.01 8.32
N ASN A 280 3.08 10.87 7.71
CA ASN A 280 3.32 12.31 7.71
C ASN A 280 3.07 12.89 9.11
N PRO A 281 4.02 13.63 9.71
CA PRO A 281 3.84 14.26 11.03
C PRO A 281 2.59 15.16 11.14
N THR A 282 2.13 15.73 10.01
CA THR A 282 0.90 16.54 9.95
C THR A 282 -0.39 15.72 10.07
N THR A 283 -0.33 14.39 9.92
CA THR A 283 -1.47 13.50 10.08
C THR A 283 -1.91 13.39 11.54
N ILE A 284 -0.99 13.56 12.49
CA ILE A 284 -1.29 13.51 13.93
C ILE A 284 -2.35 14.54 14.32
N THR A 285 -2.30 15.74 13.75
CA THR A 285 -3.27 16.80 14.06
C THR A 285 -4.66 16.52 13.51
N LYS A 286 -4.80 15.60 12.54
CA LYS A 286 -6.06 15.22 11.90
C LYS A 286 -6.65 13.93 12.46
N LEU A 287 -6.00 13.32 13.45
CA LEU A 287 -6.40 12.03 14.00
C LEU A 287 -7.87 11.99 14.50
N PRO A 288 -8.41 13.02 15.17
CA PRO A 288 -9.83 13.04 15.54
C PRO A 288 -10.78 12.96 14.33
N ASP A 289 -10.50 13.72 13.26
CA ASP A 289 -11.32 13.72 12.04
C ASP A 289 -11.24 12.37 11.32
N ILE A 290 -10.04 11.78 11.26
CA ILE A 290 -9.82 10.44 10.70
C ILE A 290 -10.61 9.40 11.49
N LEU A 291 -10.55 9.43 12.83
CA LEU A 291 -11.30 8.50 13.67
C LEU A 291 -12.81 8.63 13.49
N ASN A 292 -13.33 9.85 13.33
CA ASN A 292 -14.75 10.06 13.01
C ASN A 292 -15.12 9.42 11.66
N VAL A 293 -14.31 9.61 10.62
CA VAL A 293 -14.52 8.98 9.31
C VAL A 293 -14.48 7.45 9.41
N VAL A 294 -13.55 6.90 10.18
CA VAL A 294 -13.46 5.45 10.44
C VAL A 294 -14.75 4.96 11.12
N LYS A 295 -15.16 5.59 12.23
CA LYS A 295 -16.38 5.23 12.98
C LYS A 295 -17.63 5.24 12.08
N GLU A 296 -17.73 6.19 11.16
CA GLU A 296 -18.91 6.35 10.30
C GLU A 296 -18.90 5.48 9.01
N ASN A 297 -17.74 5.11 8.48
CA ASN A 297 -17.63 4.55 7.12
C ASN A 297 -16.86 3.22 7.04
N ILE A 298 -16.41 2.69 8.17
CA ILE A 298 -15.73 1.41 8.28
C ILE A 298 -16.46 0.55 9.30
N ASP A 299 -16.65 -0.72 8.97
CA ASP A 299 -17.08 -1.76 9.92
C ASP A 299 -15.90 -2.67 10.25
N THR A 300 -15.56 -2.76 11.53
CA THR A 300 -14.39 -3.54 11.98
C THR A 300 -14.56 -4.02 13.41
N ASN A 301 -14.05 -5.21 13.71
CA ASN A 301 -13.90 -5.68 15.09
C ASN A 301 -12.65 -5.13 15.81
N LEU A 302 -11.93 -4.17 15.20
CA LEU A 302 -10.82 -3.47 15.84
C LEU A 302 -11.32 -2.43 16.84
N SER A 303 -10.62 -2.34 17.98
CA SER A 303 -10.77 -1.20 18.90
C SER A 303 -9.97 0.02 18.41
N VAL A 304 -10.24 1.19 18.99
CA VAL A 304 -9.46 2.41 18.72
C VAL A 304 -7.99 2.22 19.13
N GLU A 305 -7.75 1.54 20.26
CA GLU A 305 -6.41 1.23 20.75
C GLU A 305 -5.62 0.38 19.74
N GLU A 306 -6.25 -0.68 19.23
CA GLU A 306 -5.66 -1.57 18.24
C GLU A 306 -5.34 -0.82 16.94
N LEU A 307 -6.23 0.04 16.47
CA LEU A 307 -5.99 0.90 15.30
C LEU A 307 -4.79 1.83 15.52
N VAL A 308 -4.69 2.46 16.68
CA VAL A 308 -3.54 3.32 17.02
C VAL A 308 -2.24 2.51 17.08
N ALA A 309 -2.26 1.29 17.61
CA ALA A 309 -1.10 0.41 17.63
C ALA A 309 -0.66 0.00 16.22
N LEU A 310 -1.60 -0.34 15.33
CA LEU A 310 -1.33 -0.69 13.93
C LEU A 310 -0.75 0.48 13.15
N VAL A 311 -1.33 1.67 13.29
CA VAL A 311 -0.81 2.92 12.67
C VAL A 311 0.55 3.27 13.26
N GLY A 312 0.71 3.15 14.57
CA GLY A 312 1.96 3.40 15.28
C GLY A 312 3.07 2.43 14.85
N PHE A 313 2.75 1.18 14.57
CA PHE A 313 3.67 0.21 14.02
C PHE A 313 4.03 0.54 12.56
N GLY A 314 3.02 0.71 11.70
CA GLY A 314 3.21 1.08 10.29
C GLY A 314 4.00 2.36 10.12
N SER A 315 3.86 3.32 11.04
CA SER A 315 4.60 4.58 11.03
C SER A 315 6.12 4.44 11.14
N LYS A 316 6.58 3.31 11.68
CA LYS A 316 8.01 3.01 11.94
C LYS A 316 8.61 2.02 10.93
N ILE A 317 7.80 1.47 10.02
CA ILE A 317 8.24 0.48 9.05
C ILE A 317 8.84 1.16 7.82
N ASN A 318 10.04 0.73 7.44
CA ASN A 318 10.67 1.16 6.19
C ASN A 318 9.98 0.53 4.98
N ARG A 319 9.94 1.24 3.86
CA ARG A 319 9.30 0.76 2.61
C ARG A 319 9.80 -0.61 2.14
N SER A 320 11.07 -0.93 2.35
CA SER A 320 11.66 -2.23 1.98
C SER A 320 11.12 -3.40 2.80
N ASN A 321 10.54 -3.13 3.98
CA ASN A 321 9.94 -4.12 4.87
C ASN A 321 8.42 -4.25 4.65
N MET A 322 7.88 -3.56 3.66
CA MET A 322 6.50 -3.71 3.22
C MET A 322 6.46 -4.58 1.97
N GLN A 323 5.73 -5.68 2.02
CA GLN A 323 5.61 -6.62 0.92
C GLN A 323 4.17 -6.65 0.43
N MET A 324 3.96 -6.62 -0.88
CA MET A 324 2.63 -6.55 -1.50
C MET A 324 2.47 -7.67 -2.53
N LEU A 325 2.04 -8.82 -2.07
CA LEU A 325 1.85 -10.05 -2.83
C LEU A 325 0.46 -10.12 -3.45
N MET A 326 0.30 -10.95 -4.46
CA MET A 326 -0.97 -11.39 -5.02
C MET A 326 -1.10 -12.89 -4.82
N LEU A 327 -2.32 -13.37 -4.53
CA LEU A 327 -2.61 -14.79 -4.39
C LEU A 327 -2.12 -15.55 -5.62
N PRO A 328 -1.18 -16.51 -5.48
CA PRO A 328 -0.70 -17.29 -6.61
C PRO A 328 -1.83 -18.02 -7.34
N GLY A 329 -1.82 -17.94 -8.67
CA GLY A 329 -2.85 -18.52 -9.52
C GLY A 329 -2.74 -18.02 -10.96
N ARG A 330 -3.79 -18.30 -11.73
CA ARG A 330 -3.90 -17.90 -13.14
C ARG A 330 -5.34 -17.54 -13.50
N PHE A 331 -5.53 -16.84 -14.61
CA PHE A 331 -6.85 -16.77 -15.22
C PHE A 331 -7.27 -18.14 -15.75
N SER A 332 -8.56 -18.44 -15.64
CA SER A 332 -9.17 -19.59 -16.29
C SER A 332 -9.09 -19.47 -17.81
N GLU A 333 -8.95 -20.60 -18.50
CA GLU A 333 -8.96 -20.62 -19.97
C GLU A 333 -10.39 -20.43 -20.50
N ASN A 334 -10.51 -19.93 -21.74
CA ASN A 334 -11.79 -19.91 -22.44
C ASN A 334 -12.26 -21.37 -22.53
N HIS A 335 -13.44 -21.68 -21.97
CA HIS A 335 -14.04 -23.03 -21.85
C HIS A 335 -13.62 -23.90 -20.66
N GLU A 336 -12.74 -23.44 -19.76
CA GLU A 336 -12.47 -24.19 -18.53
C GLU A 336 -13.67 -24.19 -17.59
N PHE A 337 -14.39 -23.07 -17.54
CA PHE A 337 -15.62 -22.87 -16.77
C PHE A 337 -16.61 -21.97 -17.52
N ASP A 338 -17.88 -21.96 -17.08
CA ASP A 338 -18.94 -21.10 -17.64
C ASP A 338 -18.72 -19.60 -17.41
N ALA A 339 -17.79 -19.25 -16.52
CA ALA A 339 -17.42 -17.87 -16.21
C ALA A 339 -15.89 -17.75 -16.09
N SER A 340 -15.38 -16.52 -16.18
CA SER A 340 -13.97 -16.24 -15.90
C SER A 340 -13.69 -16.31 -14.40
N TYR A 341 -12.64 -17.05 -14.03
CA TYR A 341 -12.15 -17.22 -12.67
C TYR A 341 -10.67 -16.90 -12.56
N TRP A 342 -10.25 -16.53 -11.35
CA TRP A 342 -8.88 -16.73 -10.90
C TRP A 342 -8.78 -18.14 -10.30
N VAL A 343 -7.96 -18.99 -10.90
CA VAL A 343 -7.74 -20.37 -10.46
C VAL A 343 -6.52 -20.39 -9.53
N PRO A 344 -6.72 -20.67 -8.22
CA PRO A 344 -5.62 -20.64 -7.24
C PRO A 344 -4.61 -21.77 -7.47
N ASP A 345 -3.32 -21.48 -7.26
CA ASP A 345 -2.24 -22.47 -7.28
C ASP A 345 -1.90 -22.90 -5.85
N GLY A 346 -2.44 -24.04 -5.42
CA GLY A 346 -2.28 -24.52 -4.05
C GLY A 346 -0.82 -24.72 -3.59
N ARG A 347 0.10 -25.10 -4.50
CA ARG A 347 1.52 -25.30 -4.14
C ARG A 347 2.20 -23.96 -3.87
N ASN A 348 2.00 -23.00 -4.77
CA ASN A 348 2.58 -21.67 -4.62
C ASN A 348 1.91 -20.87 -3.48
N ILE A 349 0.61 -21.08 -3.25
CA ILE A 349 -0.08 -20.55 -2.06
C ILE A 349 0.59 -21.10 -0.79
N ALA A 350 0.80 -22.42 -0.68
CA ALA A 350 1.46 -23.01 0.49
C ALA A 350 2.86 -22.42 0.72
N LYS A 351 3.65 -22.19 -0.35
CA LYS A 351 4.95 -21.51 -0.28
C LYS A 351 4.82 -20.09 0.28
N VAL A 352 3.94 -19.28 -0.28
CA VAL A 352 3.69 -17.90 0.20
C VAL A 352 3.24 -17.89 1.67
N MET A 353 2.34 -18.79 2.05
CA MET A 353 1.82 -18.84 3.41
C MET A 353 2.87 -19.30 4.43
N THR A 354 3.74 -20.23 4.05
CA THR A 354 4.87 -20.67 4.88
C THR A 354 5.89 -19.55 5.04
N GLN A 355 6.29 -18.90 3.95
CA GLN A 355 7.35 -17.89 3.95
C GLN A 355 6.94 -16.60 4.66
N HIS A 356 5.68 -16.18 4.52
CA HIS A 356 5.26 -14.83 4.92
C HIS A 356 4.24 -14.82 6.06
N PHE A 357 3.41 -15.85 6.18
CA PHE A 357 2.29 -15.89 7.13
C PHE A 357 2.47 -16.89 8.27
N GLY A 358 3.63 -17.54 8.36
CA GLY A 358 4.01 -18.36 9.52
C GLY A 358 3.28 -19.71 9.61
N LEU A 359 2.71 -20.22 8.51
CA LEU A 359 2.21 -21.60 8.49
C LEU A 359 3.39 -22.58 8.49
N GLU A 360 3.28 -23.64 9.28
CA GLU A 360 4.27 -24.71 9.27
C GLU A 360 4.27 -25.45 7.93
N ALA A 361 5.46 -25.66 7.36
CA ALA A 361 5.61 -26.42 6.13
C ALA A 361 5.17 -27.88 6.36
N LYS A 362 4.04 -28.29 5.79
CA LYS A 362 3.71 -29.71 5.65
C LYS A 362 4.63 -30.33 4.59
N THR A 363 5.83 -30.72 4.99
CA THR A 363 6.81 -31.53 4.23
C THR A 363 6.79 -31.25 2.72
N ALA A 364 7.08 -30.02 2.32
CA ALA A 364 7.44 -29.71 0.95
C ALA A 364 8.90 -29.27 0.99
N GLU A 365 9.77 -30.00 0.28
CA GLU A 365 11.10 -29.51 -0.06
C GLU A 365 10.92 -28.12 -0.68
N ILE A 366 11.25 -27.07 0.07
CA ILE A 366 11.36 -25.72 -0.48
C ILE A 366 12.64 -25.76 -1.33
N SER A 367 12.55 -26.34 -2.54
CA SER A 367 13.63 -26.26 -3.50
C SER A 367 13.70 -24.82 -3.97
N PHE A 368 14.84 -24.16 -3.75
CA PHE A 368 15.11 -22.88 -4.39
C PHE A 368 14.93 -23.03 -5.90
N ALA A 369 14.29 -22.06 -6.54
CA ALA A 369 14.06 -22.12 -7.98
C ALA A 369 15.41 -22.00 -8.69
N GLU A 370 15.81 -23.07 -9.38
CA GLU A 370 17.00 -23.04 -10.24
C GLU A 370 16.88 -21.89 -11.26
N PRO A 371 17.96 -21.12 -11.51
CA PRO A 371 17.94 -19.98 -12.44
C PRO A 371 17.36 -20.32 -13.82
N SER A 372 17.56 -21.55 -14.29
CA SER A 372 17.04 -22.00 -15.59
C SER A 372 15.52 -22.12 -15.67
N HIS A 373 14.82 -22.21 -14.53
CA HIS A 373 13.36 -22.29 -14.47
C HIS A 373 12.71 -20.92 -14.28
N LEU A 374 13.46 -19.92 -13.80
CA LEU A 374 12.95 -18.58 -13.57
C LEU A 374 12.71 -17.84 -14.89
N ARG A 375 11.51 -17.28 -15.05
CA ARG A 375 11.15 -16.35 -16.11
C ARG A 375 11.48 -14.94 -15.66
N VAL A 376 12.41 -14.29 -16.36
CA VAL A 376 12.90 -12.96 -16.04
C VAL A 376 12.39 -11.96 -17.08
N ALA A 377 11.50 -11.05 -16.66
CA ALA A 377 11.10 -9.92 -17.48
C ALA A 377 12.05 -8.74 -17.25
N ILE A 378 12.34 -7.98 -18.32
CA ILE A 378 13.04 -6.70 -18.23
C ILE A 378 12.08 -5.60 -18.66
N GLN A 379 11.95 -4.56 -17.83
CA GLN A 379 11.18 -3.35 -18.09
C GLN A 379 12.09 -2.13 -18.00
N ASP A 380 12.21 -1.37 -19.08
CA ASP A 380 12.99 -0.13 -19.07
C ASP A 380 12.10 1.05 -18.63
N SER A 381 12.54 1.83 -17.64
CA SER A 381 11.88 3.07 -17.22
C SER A 381 12.60 4.34 -17.68
N THR A 382 13.74 4.20 -18.35
CA THR A 382 14.66 5.31 -18.68
C THR A 382 14.39 5.94 -20.04
N GLY A 383 13.49 5.36 -20.84
CA GLY A 383 13.10 5.87 -22.16
C GLY A 383 14.10 5.58 -23.28
N ASN A 384 15.04 4.64 -23.08
CA ASN A 384 16.12 4.36 -24.02
C ASN A 384 15.83 3.21 -25.00
N ASN A 385 16.73 3.08 -25.99
CA ASN A 385 16.63 2.04 -27.01
C ASN A 385 16.97 0.66 -26.41
N ARG A 386 16.13 -0.35 -26.74
CA ARG A 386 16.28 -1.77 -26.33
C ARG A 386 17.67 -2.35 -26.58
N SER A 387 18.43 -1.81 -27.55
CA SER A 387 19.81 -2.25 -27.83
C SER A 387 20.77 -2.09 -26.64
N GLN A 388 20.51 -1.16 -25.72
CA GLN A 388 21.34 -0.92 -24.54
C GLN A 388 21.19 -2.01 -23.45
N LEU A 389 20.18 -2.88 -23.55
CA LEU A 389 19.92 -3.94 -22.57
C LEU A 389 20.69 -5.24 -22.87
N ARG A 390 21.38 -5.34 -24.02
CA ARG A 390 22.13 -6.55 -24.40
C ARG A 390 23.17 -7.01 -23.37
N PRO A 391 23.96 -6.13 -22.73
CA PRO A 391 24.94 -6.56 -21.73
C PRO A 391 24.29 -7.18 -20.48
N LEU A 392 23.14 -6.64 -20.06
CA LEU A 392 22.34 -7.19 -18.97
C LEU A 392 21.84 -8.61 -19.29
N ILE A 393 21.21 -8.76 -20.47
CA ILE A 393 20.67 -10.06 -20.92
C ILE A 393 21.78 -11.12 -20.96
N ARG A 394 22.94 -10.79 -21.54
CA ARG A 394 24.09 -11.71 -21.59
C ARG A 394 24.59 -12.12 -20.20
N THR A 395 24.57 -11.20 -19.24
CA THR A 395 25.02 -11.48 -17.88
C THR A 395 24.08 -12.45 -17.18
N LEU A 396 22.77 -12.27 -17.36
CA LEU A 396 21.75 -13.20 -16.87
C LEU A 396 21.90 -14.58 -17.55
N GLU A 397 22.08 -14.63 -18.88
CA GLU A 397 22.29 -15.87 -19.62
C GLU A 397 23.53 -16.63 -19.11
N LYS A 398 24.66 -15.93 -18.91
CA LYS A 398 25.89 -16.52 -18.36
C LYS A 398 25.70 -17.07 -16.94
N ALA A 399 24.81 -16.48 -16.16
CA ALA A 399 24.46 -16.94 -14.81
C ALA A 399 23.41 -18.06 -14.79
N GLY A 400 22.98 -18.56 -15.95
CA GLY A 400 22.09 -19.72 -16.07
C GLY A 400 20.61 -19.38 -16.21
N TYR A 401 20.23 -18.09 -16.27
CA TYR A 401 18.85 -17.69 -16.54
C TYR A 401 18.53 -17.88 -18.03
N LYS A 402 17.64 -18.82 -18.35
CA LYS A 402 17.34 -19.19 -19.75
C LYS A 402 16.09 -18.52 -20.31
N ASN A 403 15.16 -18.10 -19.45
CA ASN A 403 13.85 -17.58 -19.86
C ASN A 403 13.77 -16.06 -19.67
N ILE A 404 14.56 -15.30 -20.44
CA ILE A 404 14.64 -13.84 -20.33
C ILE A 404 13.85 -13.19 -21.47
N PHE A 405 13.04 -12.18 -21.17
CA PHE A 405 12.33 -11.41 -22.20
C PHE A 405 12.20 -9.92 -21.84
N VAL A 406 12.22 -9.07 -22.86
CA VAL A 406 11.98 -7.62 -22.70
C VAL A 406 10.51 -7.33 -22.90
N SER A 407 9.86 -6.78 -21.88
CA SER A 407 8.41 -6.50 -21.91
C SER A 407 8.10 -5.03 -22.22
N LYS A 408 6.85 -4.61 -22.02
CA LYS A 408 6.46 -3.20 -22.20
C LYS A 408 7.25 -2.32 -21.21
N PRO A 409 7.74 -1.14 -21.63
CA PRO A 409 8.45 -0.21 -20.74
C PRO A 409 7.66 0.10 -19.47
N TRP A 410 8.38 0.34 -18.37
CA TRP A 410 7.77 0.76 -17.11
C TRP A 410 7.46 2.26 -17.17
N GLY A 411 6.20 2.64 -16.92
CA GLY A 411 5.72 4.00 -17.19
C GLY A 411 6.20 5.07 -16.21
N GLN A 412 6.67 4.68 -15.01
CA GLN A 412 7.21 5.60 -14.01
C GLN A 412 8.73 5.64 -14.11
N PRO A 413 9.37 6.80 -14.36
CA PRO A 413 10.82 6.91 -14.29
C PRO A 413 11.31 6.50 -12.90
N LEU A 414 12.24 5.53 -12.86
CA LEU A 414 12.85 5.06 -11.62
C LEU A 414 14.27 5.60 -11.49
N ASP A 415 14.65 6.03 -10.28
CA ASP A 415 16.03 6.41 -10.00
C ASP A 415 16.90 5.19 -9.70
N ILE A 416 16.33 4.19 -9.01
CA ILE A 416 16.98 2.93 -8.64
C ILE A 416 16.33 1.77 -9.41
N THR A 417 17.14 0.80 -9.84
CA THR A 417 16.65 -0.41 -10.48
C THR A 417 15.96 -1.30 -9.45
N HIS A 418 14.73 -1.70 -9.72
CA HIS A 418 13.99 -2.62 -8.85
C HIS A 418 14.08 -4.05 -9.39
N ILE A 419 14.39 -4.99 -8.51
CA ILE A 419 14.32 -6.43 -8.76
C ILE A 419 13.06 -6.94 -8.09
N VAL A 420 11.98 -6.99 -8.87
CA VAL A 420 10.63 -7.27 -8.38
C VAL A 420 10.38 -8.78 -8.36
N ALA A 421 10.15 -9.34 -7.18
CA ALA A 421 9.74 -10.73 -6.99
C ALA A 421 8.22 -10.86 -7.23
N GLN A 422 7.81 -11.05 -8.48
CA GLN A 422 6.40 -11.00 -8.91
C GLN A 422 5.50 -11.96 -8.13
N GLN A 423 6.03 -13.14 -7.80
CA GLN A 423 5.31 -14.21 -7.09
C GLN A 423 5.72 -14.34 -5.61
N GLY A 424 6.47 -13.36 -5.09
CA GLY A 424 6.89 -13.35 -3.68
C GLY A 424 8.20 -14.07 -3.36
N ASP A 425 8.89 -14.62 -4.35
CA ASP A 425 10.20 -15.27 -4.19
C ASP A 425 11.33 -14.23 -4.03
N GLY A 426 11.47 -13.70 -2.81
CA GLY A 426 12.47 -12.71 -2.47
C GLY A 426 13.91 -13.21 -2.60
N ASP A 427 14.15 -14.50 -2.35
CA ASP A 427 15.50 -15.09 -2.39
C ASP A 427 16.04 -15.18 -3.82
N SER A 428 15.18 -15.58 -4.76
CA SER A 428 15.53 -15.59 -6.18
C SER A 428 15.76 -14.16 -6.71
N ALA A 429 14.95 -13.19 -6.26
CA ALA A 429 15.15 -11.79 -6.59
C ALA A 429 16.46 -11.24 -6.00
N GLU A 430 16.82 -11.60 -4.76
CA GLU A 430 18.10 -11.20 -4.15
C GLU A 430 19.30 -11.85 -4.85
N SER A 431 19.13 -13.07 -5.35
CA SER A 431 20.14 -13.75 -6.18
C SER A 431 20.39 -12.99 -7.48
N VAL A 432 19.33 -12.50 -8.15
CA VAL A 432 19.45 -11.61 -9.32
C VAL A 432 20.09 -10.29 -8.92
N ARG A 433 19.64 -9.63 -7.85
CA ARG A 433 20.20 -8.35 -7.39
C ARG A 433 21.69 -8.44 -7.05
N SER A 434 22.09 -9.53 -6.41
CA SER A 434 23.49 -9.83 -6.07
C SER A 434 24.34 -10.08 -7.31
N LEU A 435 23.80 -10.81 -8.30
CA LEU A 435 24.45 -11.00 -9.60
C LEU A 435 24.68 -9.67 -10.33
N LEU A 436 23.70 -8.77 -10.32
CA LEU A 436 23.81 -7.47 -10.98
C LEU A 436 24.72 -6.50 -10.22
N GLY A 437 24.82 -6.64 -8.91
CA GLY A 437 25.66 -5.81 -8.04
C GLY A 437 25.02 -4.47 -7.64
N PHE A 438 23.86 -4.10 -8.19
CA PHE A 438 23.12 -2.87 -7.86
C PHE A 438 21.60 -3.12 -7.89
N GLY A 439 20.83 -2.08 -7.59
CA GLY A 439 19.38 -2.13 -7.46
C GLY A 439 18.93 -2.62 -6.09
N GLU A 440 17.62 -2.69 -5.91
CA GLU A 440 16.96 -3.12 -4.68
C GLU A 440 15.89 -4.18 -4.95
N VAL A 441 15.75 -5.14 -4.05
CA VAL A 441 14.70 -6.14 -4.13
C VAL A 441 13.37 -5.56 -3.66
N ARG A 442 12.31 -5.82 -4.44
CA ARG A 442 10.93 -5.46 -4.12
C ARG A 442 10.08 -6.71 -4.15
N VAL A 443 9.59 -7.16 -3.00
CA VAL A 443 8.70 -8.32 -2.92
C VAL A 443 7.26 -7.86 -3.14
N GLU A 444 6.92 -7.69 -4.42
CA GLU A 444 5.68 -7.03 -4.85
C GLU A 444 5.15 -7.64 -6.16
N SER A 445 3.83 -7.67 -6.35
CA SER A 445 3.20 -8.15 -7.59
C SER A 445 2.94 -7.03 -8.62
N THR A 446 3.84 -6.05 -8.68
CA THR A 446 3.77 -4.86 -9.56
C THR A 446 4.55 -5.01 -10.87
N GLY A 447 5.32 -6.10 -11.01
CA GLY A 447 6.10 -6.42 -12.19
C GLY A 447 5.26 -6.99 -13.35
N ASN A 448 5.94 -7.66 -14.27
CA ASN A 448 5.31 -8.35 -15.39
C ASN A 448 4.65 -9.65 -14.90
N ILE A 449 3.36 -9.80 -15.19
CA ILE A 449 2.52 -10.94 -14.77
C ILE A 449 2.99 -12.29 -15.31
N GLY A 450 3.68 -12.29 -16.45
CA GLY A 450 4.24 -13.47 -17.09
C GLY A 450 5.66 -13.80 -16.62
N SER A 451 6.13 -13.16 -15.55
CA SER A 451 7.46 -13.38 -14.99
C SER A 451 7.40 -13.87 -13.56
N ASP A 452 8.49 -14.46 -13.11
CA ASP A 452 8.72 -14.78 -11.70
C ASP A 452 9.55 -13.64 -11.07
N ILE A 453 10.47 -13.06 -11.86
CA ILE A 453 11.24 -11.87 -11.52
C ILE A 453 11.07 -10.82 -12.62
N THR A 454 10.82 -9.56 -12.24
CA THR A 454 10.88 -8.41 -13.16
C THR A 454 12.00 -7.47 -12.76
N ILE A 455 12.92 -7.20 -13.67
CA ILE A 455 13.96 -6.19 -13.52
C ILE A 455 13.42 -4.88 -14.12
N GLN A 456 13.03 -3.95 -13.26
CA GLN A 456 12.62 -2.60 -13.66
C GLN A 456 13.84 -1.67 -13.62
N ILE A 457 14.38 -1.35 -14.79
CA ILE A 457 15.63 -0.61 -14.94
C ILE A 457 15.41 0.86 -14.57
N GLY A 458 16.19 1.35 -13.61
CA GLY A 458 16.25 2.74 -13.19
C GLY A 458 17.44 3.50 -13.76
N LYS A 459 17.59 4.78 -13.40
CA LYS A 459 18.69 5.64 -13.86
C LYS A 459 20.06 5.19 -13.34
N ASP A 460 20.12 4.51 -12.20
CA ASP A 460 21.32 3.88 -11.66
C ASP A 460 21.97 2.88 -12.65
N TRP A 461 21.20 2.34 -13.60
CA TRP A 461 21.73 1.58 -14.73
C TRP A 461 22.89 2.27 -15.43
N PHE A 462 22.77 3.57 -15.73
CA PHE A 462 23.79 4.32 -16.48
C PHE A 462 25.12 4.42 -15.74
N GLN A 463 25.06 4.47 -14.41
CA GLN A 463 26.24 4.53 -13.57
C GLN A 463 26.92 3.17 -13.47
N ASN A 464 26.15 2.09 -13.65
CA ASN A 464 26.59 0.71 -13.47
C ASN A 464 26.84 -0.05 -14.79
N GLN A 465 26.63 0.58 -15.96
CA GLN A 465 26.86 -0.05 -17.27
C GLN A 465 28.28 -0.59 -17.45
N ALA A 466 29.28 0.06 -16.84
CA ALA A 466 30.68 -0.36 -16.90
C ALA A 466 30.92 -1.77 -16.28
N ILE A 467 30.09 -2.19 -15.32
CA ILE A 467 30.14 -3.55 -14.72
C ILE A 467 29.99 -4.61 -15.82
N PHE A 468 29.15 -4.34 -16.81
CA PHE A 468 28.79 -5.27 -17.87
C PHE A 468 29.65 -5.16 -19.13
N GLN A 469 30.55 -4.17 -19.20
CA GLN A 469 31.48 -3.98 -20.33
C GLN A 469 32.81 -4.73 -20.13
N ASN A 470 33.18 -5.07 -18.90
CA ASN A 470 34.40 -5.83 -18.60
C ASN A 470 34.19 -7.36 -18.58
N SER A 471 32.94 -7.83 -18.59
CA SER A 471 32.57 -9.25 -18.64
C SER A 471 32.42 -9.79 -20.08
N THR A 472 32.80 -9.00 -21.08
CA THR A 472 32.79 -9.34 -22.52
C THR A 472 34.13 -9.78 -23.10
N SER A 473 35.20 -9.87 -22.30
CA SER A 473 36.41 -10.58 -22.76
C SER A 473 36.16 -12.10 -22.70
N PRO A 474 36.38 -12.83 -23.81
CA PRO A 474 36.11 -14.26 -23.90
C PRO A 474 36.96 -15.10 -22.94
#